data_AF-A0A837G2Q3-F1
#
_entry.id   AF-A0A837G2Q3-F1
#
_cell.length_a   1.000
_cell.length_b   1.000
_cell.length_c   1.000
_cell.angle_alpha   90.00
_cell.angle_beta   90.00
_cell.angle_gamma   90.00
#
_symmetry.space_group_name_H-M   'P 1'
#
loop_
_entity.id
_entity.type
_entity.pdbx_description
1 polymer ?
#
loop_
_entity_poly.entity_id
_entity_poly.type
_entity_poly.pdbx_seq_one_letter_code
_entity_poly.pdbx_strand_id
1 'polypeptide(L)'
;MKTRYLGWIAACLILLSGCTLRLVAPYDPQTVQQAQSIERDIEYLYLSMQALPESERLYARFSEQYLKIDVSVRGLERRQARREQNQETLTQAQTLVQFWQQDMKTHQQKQTLSDFLIKRRLDQYKRLIDALIRGELAKQ
;
A
#
# COMPACT_ATOMS: atom_id res chain seq x y z
N MET A 1 44.43 39.78 10.37
CA MET A 1 43.57 39.45 9.20
C MET A 1 43.10 38.00 9.17
N LYS A 2 43.92 36.99 9.52
CA LYS A 2 43.55 35.56 9.47
C LYS A 2 42.39 35.13 10.40
N THR A 3 42.24 35.76 11.56
CA THR A 3 41.18 35.45 12.54
C THR A 3 39.77 35.90 12.12
N ARG A 4 39.65 36.89 11.23
CA ARG A 4 38.34 37.38 10.75
C ARG A 4 37.69 36.37 9.81
N TYR A 5 38.45 35.77 8.90
CA TYR A 5 37.95 34.75 7.97
C TYR A 5 37.53 33.46 8.68
N LEU A 6 38.21 33.10 9.78
CA LEU A 6 37.88 31.92 10.56
C LEU A 6 36.47 32.02 11.20
N GLY A 7 36.08 33.22 11.64
CA GLY A 7 34.73 33.48 12.16
C GLY A 7 33.65 33.37 11.07
N TRP A 8 33.92 33.85 9.86
CA TRP A 8 33.00 33.71 8.72
C TRP A 8 32.86 32.25 8.26
N ILE A 9 33.96 31.50 8.24
CA ILE A 9 33.94 30.07 7.90
C ILE A 9 33.16 29.28 8.96
N ALA A 10 33.38 29.56 10.25
CA ALA A 10 32.62 28.93 11.33
C ALA A 10 31.12 29.27 11.27
N ALA A 11 30.76 30.51 10.96
CA ALA A 11 29.37 30.93 10.77
C ALA A 11 28.71 30.22 9.57
N CYS A 12 29.42 30.06 8.44
CA CYS A 12 28.91 29.32 7.28
C CYS A 12 28.72 27.81 7.58
N LEU A 13 29.57 27.19 8.39
CA LEU A 13 29.43 25.78 8.77
C LEU A 13 28.22 25.54 9.67
N ILE A 14 27.87 26.48 10.55
CA ILE A 14 26.68 26.39 11.39
C ILE A 14 25.40 26.46 10.53
N LEU A 15 25.38 27.31 9.50
CA LEU A 15 24.24 27.43 8.58
C LEU A 15 23.99 26.17 7.72
N LEU A 16 25.00 25.31 7.53
CA LEU A 16 24.87 24.06 6.77
C LEU A 16 24.36 22.88 7.63
N SER A 17 24.42 22.98 8.96
CA SER A 17 23.99 21.91 9.88
C SER A 17 22.46 21.78 10.05
N GLY A 18 21.68 22.72 9.50
CA GLY A 18 20.22 22.77 9.66
C GLY A 18 19.40 21.98 8.64
N CYS A 19 19.99 21.59 7.51
CA CYS A 19 19.31 20.82 6.47
C CYS A 19 19.65 19.33 6.59
N THR A 20 18.92 18.60 7.43
CA THR A 20 18.97 17.14 7.38
C THR A 20 18.29 16.70 6.08
N LEU A 21 19.06 16.39 5.05
CA LEU A 21 18.53 15.81 3.81
C LEU A 21 17.94 14.44 4.17
N ARG A 22 16.62 14.40 4.33
CA ARG A 22 15.90 13.15 4.38
C ARG A 22 15.78 12.65 2.94
N LEU A 23 16.04 11.38 2.69
CA LEU A 23 15.91 10.79 1.34
C LEU A 23 14.68 9.87 1.26
N VAL A 24 14.12 9.51 2.42
CA VAL A 24 13.01 8.59 2.56
C VAL A 24 12.05 9.12 3.62
N ALA A 25 10.75 9.03 3.35
CA ALA A 25 9.71 9.40 4.30
C ALA A 25 9.92 8.77 5.70
N PRO A 26 9.55 9.44 6.80
CA PRO A 26 9.54 8.84 8.14
C PRO A 26 8.61 7.64 8.18
N TYR A 27 8.95 6.58 8.92
CA TYR A 27 8.05 5.49 9.24
C TYR A 27 6.66 5.98 9.70
N ASP A 28 5.60 5.37 9.15
CA ASP A 28 4.20 5.60 9.50
C ASP A 28 3.54 4.27 9.95
N PRO A 29 3.29 4.07 11.25
CA PRO A 29 2.64 2.85 11.73
C PRO A 29 1.20 2.69 11.21
N GLN A 30 0.52 3.79 10.86
CA GLN A 30 -0.83 3.71 10.30
C GLN A 30 -0.82 3.09 8.90
N THR A 31 0.26 3.26 8.15
CA THR A 31 0.44 2.61 6.84
C THR A 31 0.48 1.09 6.99
N VAL A 32 1.24 0.58 7.98
CA VAL A 32 1.30 -0.86 8.27
C VAL A 32 -0.05 -1.40 8.72
N GLN A 33 -0.71 -0.74 9.68
CA GLN A 33 -2.01 -1.16 10.18
C GLN A 33 -3.09 -1.18 9.08
N GLN A 34 -3.10 -0.16 8.23
CA GLN A 34 -4.03 -0.08 7.11
C GLN A 34 -3.78 -1.20 6.09
N ALA A 35 -2.52 -1.49 5.77
CA ALA A 35 -2.15 -2.56 4.86
C ALA A 35 -2.58 -3.95 5.39
N GLN A 36 -2.35 -4.21 6.68
CA GLN A 36 -2.80 -5.45 7.35
C GLN A 36 -4.33 -5.57 7.37
N SER A 37 -5.03 -4.47 7.61
CA SER A 37 -6.50 -4.48 7.56
C SER A 37 -7.01 -4.78 6.15
N ILE A 38 -6.37 -4.24 5.12
CA ILE A 38 -6.71 -4.54 3.71
C ILE A 38 -6.44 -6.03 3.41
N GLU A 39 -5.30 -6.58 3.83
CA GLU A 39 -4.97 -8.00 3.63
C GLU A 39 -6.05 -8.91 4.23
N ARG A 40 -6.40 -8.66 5.50
CA ARG A 40 -7.44 -9.42 6.20
C ARG A 40 -8.79 -9.33 5.50
N ASP A 41 -9.19 -8.15 5.06
CA ASP A 41 -10.49 -7.95 4.42
C ASP A 41 -10.54 -8.62 3.03
N ILE A 42 -9.43 -8.59 2.28
CA ILE A 42 -9.27 -9.33 1.02
C ILE A 42 -9.33 -10.84 1.26
N GLU A 43 -8.61 -11.34 2.27
CA GLU A 43 -8.61 -12.75 2.64
C GLU A 43 -10.01 -13.21 3.01
N TYR A 44 -10.70 -12.46 3.87
CA TYR A 44 -12.06 -12.74 4.27
C TYR A 44 -13.01 -12.84 3.07
N LEU A 45 -12.94 -11.89 2.12
CA LEU A 45 -13.75 -11.91 0.90
C LEU A 45 -13.56 -13.21 0.13
N TYR A 46 -12.31 -13.56 -0.16
CA TYR A 46 -11.97 -14.69 -1.01
C TYR A 46 -12.26 -16.03 -0.34
N LEU A 47 -12.00 -16.16 0.97
CA LEU A 47 -12.38 -17.36 1.73
C LEU A 47 -13.91 -17.50 1.83
N SER A 48 -14.64 -16.39 1.96
CA SER A 48 -16.11 -16.39 1.93
C SER A 48 -16.66 -16.88 0.59
N MET A 49 -16.00 -16.56 -0.52
CA MET A 49 -16.33 -17.13 -1.84
C MET A 49 -16.03 -18.62 -1.90
N GLN A 50 -14.86 -19.06 -1.40
CA GLN A 50 -14.48 -20.48 -1.40
C GLN A 50 -15.42 -21.37 -0.57
N ALA A 51 -16.06 -20.80 0.46
CA ALA A 51 -17.07 -21.50 1.25
C ALA A 51 -18.38 -21.82 0.49
N LEU A 52 -18.54 -21.31 -0.73
CA LEU A 52 -19.69 -21.55 -1.59
C LEU A 52 -19.32 -22.44 -2.79
N PRO A 53 -20.29 -23.17 -3.37
CA PRO A 53 -20.14 -23.76 -4.69
C PRO A 53 -19.74 -22.70 -5.72
N GLU A 54 -18.90 -23.07 -6.70
CA GLU A 54 -18.41 -22.12 -7.71
C GLU A 54 -19.55 -21.38 -8.44
N SER A 55 -20.66 -22.07 -8.73
CA SER A 55 -21.85 -21.48 -9.36
C SER A 55 -22.55 -20.39 -8.53
N GLU A 56 -22.33 -20.35 -7.22
CA GLU A 56 -22.93 -19.37 -6.31
C GLU A 56 -22.03 -18.17 -5.99
N ARG A 57 -20.78 -18.19 -6.49
CA ARG A 57 -19.80 -17.12 -6.29
C ARG A 57 -20.07 -15.95 -7.23
N LEU A 58 -21.30 -15.47 -7.27
CA LEU A 58 -21.72 -14.38 -8.16
C LEU A 58 -21.18 -13.04 -7.66
N TYR A 59 -20.70 -12.20 -8.57
CA TYR A 59 -20.20 -10.86 -8.21
C TYR A 59 -21.18 -10.05 -7.37
N ALA A 60 -22.47 -10.09 -7.73
CA ALA A 60 -23.52 -9.34 -7.03
C ALA A 60 -23.56 -9.63 -5.52
N ARG A 61 -23.37 -10.89 -5.12
CA ARG A 61 -23.37 -11.35 -3.71
C ARG A 61 -22.24 -10.73 -2.88
N PHE A 62 -21.16 -10.30 -3.53
CA PHE A 62 -19.94 -9.81 -2.90
C PHE A 62 -19.62 -8.34 -3.21
N SER A 63 -20.48 -7.68 -3.98
CA SER A 63 -20.27 -6.32 -4.51
C SER A 63 -20.01 -5.26 -3.43
N GLU A 64 -20.71 -5.35 -2.30
CA GLU A 64 -20.52 -4.44 -1.16
C GLU A 64 -19.13 -4.60 -0.53
N GLN A 65 -18.67 -5.84 -0.34
CA GLN A 65 -17.34 -6.12 0.18
C GLN A 65 -16.25 -5.66 -0.79
N TYR A 66 -16.48 -5.85 -2.11
CA TYR A 66 -15.60 -5.31 -3.14
C TYR A 66 -15.43 -3.79 -3.03
N LEU A 67 -16.55 -3.07 -2.91
CA LEU A 67 -16.56 -1.62 -2.78
C LEU A 67 -15.86 -1.16 -1.50
N LYS A 68 -16.15 -1.80 -0.36
CA LYS A 68 -15.53 -1.47 0.92
C LYS A 68 -14.01 -1.58 0.85
N ILE A 69 -13.49 -2.66 0.27
CA ILE A 69 -12.05 -2.87 0.11
C ILE A 69 -11.46 -1.87 -0.90
N ASP A 70 -12.15 -1.56 -2.01
CA ASP A 70 -11.68 -0.56 -2.99
C ASP A 70 -11.49 0.81 -2.34
N VAL A 71 -12.42 1.22 -1.48
CA VAL A 71 -12.32 2.46 -0.70
C VAL A 71 -11.09 2.43 0.22
N SER A 72 -10.85 1.31 0.93
CA SER A 72 -9.69 1.15 1.82
C SER A 72 -8.36 1.20 1.06
N VAL A 73 -8.27 0.51 -0.08
CA VAL A 73 -7.09 0.44 -0.95
C VAL A 73 -6.76 1.82 -1.54
N ARG A 74 -7.76 2.53 -2.09
CA ARG A 74 -7.58 3.92 -2.55
C ARG A 74 -7.25 4.86 -1.39
N GLY A 75 -7.76 4.58 -0.19
CA GLY A 75 -7.40 5.32 1.03
C GLY A 75 -5.91 5.22 1.33
N LEU A 76 -5.32 4.02 1.17
CA LEU A 76 -3.90 3.79 1.37
C LEU A 76 -3.07 4.58 0.35
N GLU A 77 -3.43 4.50 -0.93
CA GLU A 77 -2.80 5.28 -2.00
C GLU A 77 -2.82 6.79 -1.69
N ARG A 78 -3.99 7.35 -1.35
CA ARG A 78 -4.12 8.78 -1.01
C ARG A 78 -3.27 9.18 0.18
N ARG A 79 -3.12 8.31 1.19
CA ARG A 79 -2.22 8.54 2.32
C ARG A 79 -0.78 8.61 1.85
N GLN A 80 -0.34 7.66 1.02
CA GLN A 80 1.04 7.63 0.53
C GLN A 80 1.37 8.82 -0.37
N ALA A 81 0.40 9.27 -1.17
CA ALA A 81 0.57 10.41 -2.09
C ALA A 81 0.78 11.76 -1.37
N ARG A 82 0.34 11.87 -0.10
CA ARG A 82 0.51 13.08 0.72
C ARG A 82 1.85 13.11 1.46
N ARG A 83 2.63 12.03 1.42
CA ARG A 83 3.90 11.91 2.13
C ARG A 83 5.03 12.30 1.20
N GLU A 84 5.85 13.27 1.61
CA GLU A 84 7.05 13.65 0.90
C GLU A 84 8.05 12.49 0.87
N GLN A 85 8.81 12.36 -0.22
CA GLN A 85 9.89 11.36 -0.37
C GLN A 85 9.44 9.91 -0.15
N ASN A 86 8.23 9.60 -0.64
CA ASN A 86 7.55 8.33 -0.41
C ASN A 86 7.19 7.59 -1.71
N GLN A 87 7.94 7.84 -2.79
CA GLN A 87 7.61 7.40 -4.14
C GLN A 87 7.45 5.87 -4.25
N GLU A 88 8.29 5.12 -3.56
CA GLU A 88 8.29 3.66 -3.61
C GLU A 88 7.02 3.06 -3.01
N THR A 89 6.65 3.50 -1.81
CA THR A 89 5.42 3.05 -1.14
C THR A 89 4.18 3.56 -1.88
N LEU A 90 4.23 4.75 -2.48
CA LEU A 90 3.17 5.24 -3.37
C LEU A 90 2.98 4.32 -4.58
N THR A 91 4.06 3.94 -5.24
CA THR A 91 4.03 3.06 -6.43
C THR A 91 3.46 1.69 -6.08
N GLN A 92 3.83 1.14 -4.92
CA GLN A 92 3.25 -0.11 -4.40
C GLN A 92 1.75 0.02 -4.11
N ALA A 93 1.31 1.13 -3.50
CA ALA A 93 -0.10 1.38 -3.24
C ALA A 93 -0.92 1.53 -4.54
N GLN A 94 -0.37 2.22 -5.54
CA GLN A 94 -0.97 2.32 -6.88
C GLN A 94 -1.10 0.95 -7.56
N THR A 95 -0.06 0.12 -7.45
CA THR A 95 -0.08 -1.26 -7.96
C THR A 95 -1.19 -2.07 -7.30
N LEU A 96 -1.37 -1.93 -5.98
CA LEU A 96 -2.45 -2.59 -5.24
C LEU A 96 -3.84 -2.14 -5.73
N VAL A 97 -4.05 -0.83 -5.94
CA VAL A 97 -5.29 -0.27 -6.50
C VAL A 97 -5.61 -0.88 -7.87
N GLN A 98 -4.61 -0.91 -8.76
CA GLN A 98 -4.78 -1.43 -10.12
C GLN A 98 -5.14 -2.93 -10.11
N PHE A 99 -4.42 -3.74 -9.33
CA PHE A 99 -4.72 -5.17 -9.21
C PHE A 99 -6.11 -5.41 -8.63
N TRP A 100 -6.49 -4.68 -7.58
CA TRP A 100 -7.81 -4.79 -6.98
C TRP A 100 -8.94 -4.53 -7.97
N GLN A 101 -8.87 -3.41 -8.69
CA GLN A 101 -9.90 -3.02 -9.66
C GLN A 101 -9.97 -3.98 -10.84
N GLN A 102 -8.83 -4.47 -11.31
CA GLN A 102 -8.78 -5.46 -12.38
C GLN A 102 -9.42 -6.78 -11.96
N ASP A 103 -9.15 -7.24 -10.74
CA ASP A 103 -9.72 -8.49 -10.23
C ASP A 103 -11.22 -8.40 -9.98
N MET A 104 -11.68 -7.25 -9.44
CA MET A 104 -13.10 -6.91 -9.30
C MET A 104 -13.80 -6.93 -10.66
N LYS A 105 -13.26 -6.22 -11.66
CA LYS A 105 -13.80 -6.20 -13.02
C LYS A 105 -13.84 -7.59 -13.66
N THR A 106 -12.79 -8.38 -13.46
CA THR A 106 -12.72 -9.76 -13.96
C THR A 106 -13.83 -10.62 -13.36
N HIS A 107 -14.08 -10.49 -12.06
CA HIS A 107 -15.17 -11.21 -11.42
C HIS A 107 -16.54 -10.71 -11.92
N GLN A 108 -16.73 -9.39 -12.07
CA GLN A 108 -17.94 -8.83 -12.66
C GLN A 108 -18.20 -9.34 -14.10
N GLN A 109 -17.16 -9.58 -14.89
CA GLN A 109 -17.30 -10.11 -16.25
C GLN A 109 -17.58 -11.61 -16.27
N LYS A 110 -16.91 -12.39 -15.42
CA LYS A 110 -17.02 -13.85 -15.40
C LYS A 110 -18.19 -14.38 -14.58
N GLN A 111 -18.73 -13.55 -13.67
CA GLN A 111 -19.78 -13.91 -12.71
C GLN A 111 -19.46 -15.10 -11.80
N THR A 112 -18.22 -15.57 -11.79
CA THR A 112 -17.74 -16.62 -10.88
C THR A 112 -16.21 -16.61 -10.79
N LEU A 113 -15.67 -17.33 -9.80
CA LEU A 113 -14.24 -17.55 -9.57
C LEU A 113 -14.00 -18.98 -9.10
N SER A 114 -13.08 -19.69 -9.78
CA SER A 114 -12.63 -21.01 -9.37
C SER A 114 -11.70 -20.98 -8.17
N ASP A 115 -11.58 -22.12 -7.46
CA ASP A 115 -10.69 -22.25 -6.30
C ASP A 115 -9.23 -21.94 -6.64
N PHE A 116 -8.79 -22.35 -7.83
CA PHE A 116 -7.45 -22.06 -8.33
C PHE A 116 -7.22 -20.54 -8.48
N LEU A 117 -8.18 -19.82 -9.06
CA LEU A 117 -8.06 -18.37 -9.22
C LEU A 117 -8.08 -17.66 -7.87
N ILE A 118 -8.92 -18.09 -6.93
CA ILE A 118 -8.97 -17.52 -5.59
C ILE A 118 -7.63 -17.71 -4.87
N LYS A 119 -7.09 -18.94 -4.86
CA LYS A 119 -5.79 -19.22 -4.24
C LYS A 119 -4.67 -18.37 -4.84
N ARG A 120 -4.60 -18.30 -6.18
CA ARG A 120 -3.60 -17.49 -6.88
C ARG A 120 -3.68 -16.01 -6.49
N ARG A 121 -4.89 -15.46 -6.34
CA ARG A 121 -5.12 -14.06 -5.96
C ARG A 121 -4.71 -13.80 -4.51
N LEU A 122 -5.07 -14.68 -3.58
CA LEU A 122 -4.63 -14.60 -2.18
C LEU A 122 -3.10 -14.55 -2.09
N ASP A 123 -2.42 -15.47 -2.77
CA ASP A 123 -0.95 -15.50 -2.81
C ASP A 123 -0.36 -14.21 -3.40
N GLN A 124 -1.01 -13.64 -4.41
CA GLN A 124 -0.57 -12.40 -5.04
C GLN A 124 -0.74 -11.19 -4.12
N TYR A 125 -1.90 -11.03 -3.48
CA TYR A 125 -2.15 -9.92 -2.55
C TYR A 125 -1.23 -10.01 -1.34
N LYS A 126 -1.02 -11.22 -0.79
CA LYS A 126 -0.06 -11.45 0.29
C LYS A 126 1.33 -10.91 -0.08
N ARG A 127 1.86 -11.27 -1.25
CA ARG A 127 3.18 -10.80 -1.70
C ARG A 127 3.24 -9.28 -1.86
N LEU A 128 2.21 -8.66 -2.44
CA LEU A 128 2.15 -7.21 -2.65
C LEU A 128 2.10 -6.46 -1.32
N ILE A 129 1.25 -6.91 -0.40
CA ILE A 129 1.08 -6.27 0.91
C ILE A 129 2.30 -6.50 1.79
N ASP A 130 2.87 -7.70 1.81
CA ASP A 130 4.12 -7.99 2.52
C ASP A 130 5.27 -7.09 2.04
N ALA A 131 5.37 -6.85 0.72
CA ALA A 131 6.38 -5.96 0.15
C ALA A 131 6.17 -4.50 0.60
N LEU A 132 4.91 -4.05 0.65
CA LEU A 132 4.55 -2.72 1.13
C LEU A 132 4.88 -2.55 2.62
N ILE A 133 4.51 -3.53 3.45
CA ILE A 133 4.80 -3.53 4.90
C ILE A 133 6.31 -3.54 5.14
N ARG A 134 7.06 -4.41 4.47
CA ARG A 134 8.53 -4.45 4.59
C ARG A 134 9.17 -3.12 4.16
N GLY A 135 8.68 -2.52 3.08
CA GLY A 135 9.15 -1.20 2.63
C GLY A 135 8.88 -0.09 3.63
N GLU A 136 7.75 -0.15 4.34
CA GLU A 136 7.44 0.80 5.41
C GLU A 136 8.30 0.57 6.66
N LEU A 137 8.47 -0.68 7.10
CA LEU A 137 9.29 -1.03 8.25
C LEU A 137 10.77 -0.69 8.08
N ALA A 138 11.28 -0.70 6.84
CA ALA A 138 12.65 -0.31 6.53
C ALA A 138 12.94 1.20 6.70
N LYS A 139 11.93 2.02 7.01
CA LYS A 139 12.05 3.48 7.24
C LYS A 139 12.28 3.85 8.72
N GLN A 140 12.30 2.86 9.60
CA GLN A 140 12.66 3.02 11.02
C GLN A 140 14.13 3.40 11.14
#